data_AF-A0A514BYW2-F1
#
_entry.id   AF-A0A514BYW2-F1
#
_cell.length_a   1.000
_cell.length_b   1.000
_cell.length_c   1.000
_cell.angle_alpha   90.00
_cell.angle_beta   90.00
_cell.angle_gamma   90.00
#
_symmetry.space_group_name_H-M   'P 1'
#
loop_
_entity.id
_entity.type
_entity.pdbx_description
1 polymer ?
#
loop_
_entity_poly.entity_id
_entity_poly.type
_entity_poly.pdbx_seq_one_letter_code
_entity_poly.pdbx_strand_id
1 'polypeptide(L)'
;MTDVHAFSAPRTATIRDAMETINNSGMQMLLLVDAEGRFQRTVTDGDLRRLLLAGSEMSDTLEDLPDLASVTAPEEVTRKAALGLMDKHEINHLPLIDGDGRVVRVLNRRDIGAPILLSTPHMGEAELHYVEEAFRTNWIAPLGPNVDAFEREIAALAGVKHAAALSSGTAAIHLAVRMLGVKPGDRVFCSTLTFAASANPIVYEGGEPVFIDSEADSWNMSPVALERAFDAAKAEGWMPRAVIVVNLYGQSADMDPILELCNRHGVPMIEDAAESLGATYKGKASGSFGLMGVFSFNGNKIITTSGGGMLVSDDEALIRQARFLATQARDPAPHYQHSQIGFNYRMSNILAGVGRGQLQVLGDRVASRRAVHDAYREGLSDIPGLEWQPEPEWSWSNRWLSALTLDPAITGVNASEVIQRLADEMIEARPVWKPMHQQPVFAHCRHFAHGNEPVSDDIFERGLCMPSGSNMTRAEIDRIIDAMRGILKAR
;
A
#
# COMPACT_ATOMS: atom_id res chain seq x y z
N MET A 1 -26.77 -18.84 -5.01
CA MET A 1 -27.82 -17.86 -4.65
C MET A 1 -28.68 -18.50 -3.58
N THR A 2 -28.93 -17.79 -2.48
CA THR A 2 -29.84 -18.26 -1.42
C THR A 2 -31.26 -18.21 -1.99
N ASP A 3 -31.99 -19.32 -1.95
CA ASP A 3 -33.39 -19.35 -2.38
C ASP A 3 -34.25 -18.62 -1.35
N VAL A 4 -34.61 -17.37 -1.66
CA VAL A 4 -35.39 -16.49 -0.77
C VAL A 4 -36.73 -17.13 -0.38
N HIS A 5 -37.32 -17.93 -1.28
CA HIS A 5 -38.58 -18.61 -1.02
C HIS A 5 -38.44 -19.68 0.07
N ALA A 6 -37.28 -20.30 0.21
CA ALA A 6 -37.04 -21.36 1.18
C ALA A 6 -37.08 -20.87 2.65
N PHE A 7 -37.06 -19.55 2.88
CA PHE A 7 -37.14 -18.96 4.21
C PHE A 7 -38.08 -17.74 4.26
N SER A 8 -39.12 -17.76 3.42
CA SER A 8 -40.21 -16.77 3.43
C SER A 8 -41.52 -17.41 3.87
N ALA A 9 -42.37 -16.68 4.59
CA ALA A 9 -43.71 -17.14 4.96
C ALA A 9 -44.74 -16.00 4.99
N PRO A 10 -46.02 -16.27 4.71
CA PRO A 10 -47.09 -15.31 4.91
C PRO A 10 -47.49 -15.18 6.40
N ARG A 11 -48.24 -14.14 6.75
CA ARG A 11 -48.83 -13.97 8.09
C ARG A 11 -49.74 -15.12 8.53
N THR A 12 -50.31 -15.86 7.57
CA THR A 12 -51.17 -17.01 7.83
C THR A 12 -50.41 -18.29 8.19
N ALA A 13 -49.07 -18.30 8.10
CA ALA A 13 -48.26 -19.41 8.57
C ALA A 13 -48.35 -19.56 10.09
N THR A 14 -48.27 -20.80 10.61
CA THR A 14 -48.29 -21.04 12.05
C THR A 14 -46.95 -20.69 12.69
N ILE A 15 -46.94 -20.41 14.00
CA ILE A 15 -45.71 -20.22 14.77
C ILE A 15 -44.79 -21.45 14.64
N ARG A 16 -45.35 -22.66 14.64
CA ARG A 16 -44.60 -23.90 14.42
C ARG A 16 -43.87 -23.90 13.07
N ASP A 17 -44.58 -23.63 11.98
CA ASP A 17 -44.00 -23.66 10.62
C ASP A 17 -42.90 -22.60 10.47
N ALA A 18 -43.12 -21.43 11.08
CA ALA A 18 -42.14 -20.35 11.13
C ALA A 18 -40.85 -20.78 11.87
N MET A 19 -40.98 -21.43 13.04
CA MET A 19 -39.85 -21.95 13.80
C MET A 19 -39.09 -23.06 13.04
N GLU A 20 -39.82 -23.97 12.39
CA GLU A 20 -39.21 -25.02 11.55
C GLU A 20 -38.43 -24.41 10.38
N THR A 21 -38.98 -23.38 9.74
CA THR A 21 -38.33 -22.66 8.64
C THR A 21 -37.05 -21.95 9.11
N ILE A 22 -37.09 -21.28 10.26
CA ILE A 22 -35.91 -20.62 10.87
C ILE A 22 -34.81 -21.66 11.15
N ASN A 23 -35.17 -22.81 11.71
CA ASN A 23 -34.23 -23.89 12.02
C ASN A 23 -33.62 -24.51 10.76
N ASN A 24 -34.44 -24.77 9.74
CA ASN A 24 -34.02 -25.47 8.53
C ASN A 24 -33.20 -24.58 7.58
N SER A 25 -33.46 -23.27 7.57
CA SER A 25 -32.78 -22.32 6.68
C SER A 25 -31.33 -22.01 7.09
N GLY A 26 -30.98 -22.20 8.37
CA GLY A 26 -29.67 -21.82 8.92
C GLY A 26 -29.43 -20.30 8.98
N MET A 27 -30.44 -19.49 8.64
CA MET A 27 -30.38 -18.03 8.62
C MET A 27 -30.76 -17.41 9.98
N GLN A 28 -31.28 -18.20 10.92
CA GLN A 28 -31.76 -17.73 12.24
C GLN A 28 -32.84 -16.64 12.14
N MET A 29 -33.52 -16.57 10.99
CA MET A 29 -34.53 -15.57 10.67
C MET A 29 -35.46 -16.08 9.57
N LEU A 30 -36.66 -15.53 9.50
CA LEU A 30 -37.69 -15.75 8.47
C LEU A 30 -38.11 -14.42 7.83
N LEU A 31 -38.34 -14.38 6.52
CA LEU A 31 -38.89 -13.21 5.83
C LEU A 31 -40.42 -13.31 5.84
N LEU A 32 -41.08 -12.35 6.47
CA LEU A 32 -42.54 -12.23 6.38
C LEU A 32 -42.90 -11.50 5.09
N VAL A 33 -43.78 -12.09 4.27
CA VAL A 33 -44.22 -11.55 2.98
C VAL A 33 -45.74 -11.44 2.89
N ASP A 34 -46.25 -10.52 2.06
CA ASP A 34 -47.67 -10.42 1.73
C ASP A 34 -48.12 -11.44 0.65
N ALA A 35 -49.39 -11.39 0.27
CA ALA A 35 -49.97 -12.29 -0.74
C ALA A 35 -49.36 -12.09 -2.14
N GLU A 36 -48.82 -10.91 -2.41
CA GLU A 36 -48.13 -10.54 -3.65
C GLU A 36 -46.62 -10.81 -3.59
N GLY A 37 -46.12 -11.35 -2.47
CA GLY A 37 -44.73 -11.70 -2.21
C GLY A 37 -43.84 -10.52 -1.79
N ARG A 38 -44.42 -9.37 -1.43
CA ARG A 38 -43.67 -8.20 -0.99
C ARG A 38 -43.23 -8.34 0.45
N PHE A 39 -42.04 -7.85 0.74
CA PHE A 39 -41.44 -7.92 2.06
C PHE A 39 -42.18 -7.06 3.07
N GLN A 40 -42.56 -7.66 4.20
CA GLN A 40 -43.15 -6.95 5.33
C GLN A 40 -42.12 -6.71 6.42
N ARG A 41 -41.49 -7.78 6.93
CA ARG A 41 -40.46 -7.69 7.97
C ARG A 41 -39.64 -8.97 8.13
N THR A 42 -38.49 -8.84 8.76
CA THR A 42 -37.71 -9.95 9.29
C THR A 42 -38.33 -10.42 10.62
N VAL A 43 -38.42 -11.73 10.79
CA VAL A 43 -38.92 -12.41 11.99
C VAL A 43 -37.79 -13.29 12.55
N THR A 44 -37.54 -13.20 13.84
CA THR A 44 -36.50 -13.96 14.55
C THR A 44 -37.09 -14.91 15.58
N ASP A 45 -36.31 -15.85 16.10
CA ASP A 45 -36.73 -16.67 17.26
C ASP A 45 -37.17 -15.83 18.45
N GLY A 46 -36.60 -14.64 18.63
CA GLY A 46 -36.97 -13.71 19.68
C GLY A 46 -38.35 -13.09 19.48
N ASP A 47 -38.82 -12.92 18.24
CA ASP A 47 -40.19 -12.48 17.94
C ASP A 47 -41.19 -13.59 18.26
N LEU A 48 -40.94 -14.82 17.77
CA LEU A 48 -41.82 -15.96 18.00
C LEU A 48 -41.93 -16.32 19.48
N ARG A 49 -40.80 -16.27 20.21
CA ARG A 49 -40.78 -16.47 21.67
C ARG A 49 -41.63 -15.44 22.41
N ARG A 50 -41.67 -14.19 21.94
CA ARG A 50 -42.50 -13.14 22.56
C ARG A 50 -43.99 -13.41 22.38
N LEU A 51 -44.42 -13.93 21.22
CA LEU A 51 -45.81 -14.36 21.02
C LEU A 51 -46.19 -15.48 21.98
N LEU A 52 -45.34 -16.52 22.08
CA LEU A 52 -45.58 -17.63 23.00
C LEU A 52 -45.64 -17.18 24.47
N LEU A 53 -44.78 -16.26 24.88
CA LEU A 53 -44.81 -15.68 26.23
C LEU A 53 -46.03 -14.78 26.48
N ALA A 54 -46.62 -14.22 25.42
CA ALA A 54 -47.84 -13.43 25.48
C ALA A 54 -49.12 -14.28 25.48
N GLY A 55 -49.01 -15.60 25.35
CA GLY A 55 -50.12 -16.56 25.45
C GLY A 55 -50.54 -17.22 24.14
N SER A 56 -49.85 -16.97 23.03
CA SER A 56 -50.09 -17.69 21.77
C SER A 56 -49.65 -19.17 21.87
N GLU A 57 -50.37 -20.05 21.19
CA GLU A 57 -50.05 -21.46 21.02
C GLU A 57 -49.26 -21.69 19.72
N MET A 58 -48.55 -22.84 19.62
CA MET A 58 -47.75 -23.18 18.43
C MET A 58 -48.57 -23.30 17.13
N SER A 59 -49.88 -23.52 17.25
CA SER A 59 -50.83 -23.58 16.13
C SER A 59 -51.36 -22.22 15.69
N ASP A 60 -51.16 -21.18 16.50
CA ASP A 60 -51.59 -19.83 16.15
C ASP A 60 -50.74 -19.28 15.00
N THR A 61 -51.30 -18.33 14.26
CA THR A 61 -50.65 -17.73 13.09
C THR A 61 -49.74 -16.57 13.49
N LEU A 62 -48.97 -16.07 12.51
CA LEU A 62 -48.14 -14.88 12.67
C LEU A 62 -48.92 -13.55 12.56
N GLU A 63 -50.25 -13.58 12.54
CA GLU A 63 -51.09 -12.38 12.40
C GLU A 63 -50.88 -11.38 13.56
N ASP A 64 -50.67 -11.89 14.77
CA ASP A 64 -50.44 -11.08 15.98
C ASP A 64 -49.03 -10.47 16.06
N LEU A 65 -48.15 -10.74 15.08
CA LEU A 65 -46.86 -10.05 15.02
C LEU A 65 -47.09 -8.55 14.77
N PRO A 66 -46.50 -7.67 15.60
CA PRO A 66 -46.63 -6.24 15.41
C PRO A 66 -45.99 -5.81 14.08
N ASP A 67 -46.55 -4.77 13.49
CA ASP A 67 -45.93 -4.10 12.35
C ASP A 67 -44.66 -3.38 12.82
N LEU A 68 -43.51 -3.97 12.49
CA LEU A 68 -42.19 -3.41 12.77
C LEU A 68 -41.45 -3.24 11.46
N ALA A 69 -40.97 -2.02 11.21
CA ALA A 69 -40.13 -1.75 10.06
C ALA A 69 -38.80 -2.49 10.20
N SER A 70 -38.48 -3.33 9.22
CA SER A 70 -37.17 -3.96 9.11
C SER A 70 -36.22 -3.07 8.32
N VAL A 71 -34.94 -3.12 8.67
CA VAL A 71 -33.89 -2.44 7.92
C VAL A 71 -33.65 -3.22 6.64
N THR A 72 -33.64 -2.51 5.52
CA THR A 72 -33.55 -3.07 4.17
C THR A 72 -32.63 -2.19 3.35
N ALA A 73 -32.22 -2.69 2.19
CA ALA A 73 -31.42 -1.93 1.23
C ALA A 73 -31.84 -2.25 -0.21
N PRO A 74 -31.54 -1.38 -1.19
CA PRO A 74 -31.74 -1.70 -2.60
C PRO A 74 -30.82 -2.85 -3.04
N GLU A 75 -31.16 -3.48 -4.17
CA GLU A 75 -30.37 -4.58 -4.75
C GLU A 75 -28.90 -4.19 -5.02
N GLU A 76 -28.69 -2.95 -5.45
CA GLU A 76 -27.40 -2.39 -5.85
C GLU A 76 -26.59 -1.81 -4.67
N VAL A 77 -26.99 -2.09 -3.42
CA VAL A 77 -26.25 -1.61 -2.25
C VAL A 77 -24.81 -2.12 -2.25
N THR A 78 -23.87 -1.20 -2.04
CA THR A 78 -22.45 -1.52 -1.97
C THR A 78 -22.13 -2.25 -0.66
N ARG A 79 -21.06 -3.05 -0.63
CA ARG A 79 -20.66 -3.76 0.61
C ARG A 79 -20.45 -2.82 1.79
N LYS A 80 -19.83 -1.66 1.55
CA LYS A 80 -19.58 -0.64 2.58
C LYS A 80 -20.88 -0.04 3.12
N ALA A 81 -21.84 0.30 2.24
CA ALA A 81 -23.13 0.83 2.65
C ALA A 81 -23.95 -0.21 3.42
N ALA A 82 -23.95 -1.47 2.95
CA ALA A 82 -24.60 -2.59 3.62
C ALA A 82 -24.03 -2.81 5.03
N LEU A 83 -22.71 -2.84 5.18
CA LEU A 83 -22.07 -2.98 6.49
C LEU A 83 -22.39 -1.79 7.40
N GLY A 84 -22.37 -0.57 6.87
CA GLY A 84 -22.74 0.63 7.63
C GLY A 84 -24.18 0.61 8.15
N LEU A 85 -25.13 0.10 7.35
CA LEU A 85 -26.50 -0.15 7.80
C LEU A 85 -26.56 -1.23 8.89
N MET A 86 -25.82 -2.33 8.69
CA MET A 86 -25.75 -3.40 9.68
C MET A 86 -25.17 -2.94 11.02
N ASP A 87 -24.12 -2.12 11.01
CA ASP A 87 -23.50 -1.54 12.21
C ASP A 87 -24.43 -0.58 12.93
N LYS A 88 -25.03 0.35 12.18
CA LYS A 88 -25.93 1.37 12.73
C LYS A 88 -27.14 0.76 13.45
N HIS A 89 -27.62 -0.38 12.95
CA HIS A 89 -28.83 -1.03 13.44
C HIS A 89 -28.56 -2.31 14.23
N GLU A 90 -27.30 -2.66 14.46
CA GLU A 90 -26.87 -3.87 15.18
C GLU A 90 -27.51 -5.17 14.65
N ILE A 91 -27.62 -5.29 13.31
CA ILE A 91 -28.20 -6.44 12.63
C ILE A 91 -27.14 -7.28 11.91
N ASN A 92 -27.44 -8.57 11.73
CA ASN A 92 -26.59 -9.52 11.01
C ASN A 92 -27.11 -9.91 9.62
N HIS A 93 -28.36 -9.57 9.31
CA HIS A 93 -29.02 -9.93 8.06
C HIS A 93 -29.67 -8.69 7.47
N LEU A 94 -29.37 -8.39 6.20
CA LEU A 94 -29.91 -7.24 5.48
C LEU A 94 -30.62 -7.74 4.22
N PRO A 95 -31.97 -7.74 4.22
CA PRO A 95 -32.75 -8.00 3.02
C PRO A 95 -32.54 -6.91 1.97
N LEU A 96 -32.24 -7.34 0.75
CA LEU A 96 -32.13 -6.50 -0.43
C LEU A 96 -33.44 -6.58 -1.21
N ILE A 97 -33.99 -5.42 -1.55
CA ILE A 97 -35.34 -5.29 -2.10
C ILE A 97 -35.30 -4.70 -3.50
N ASP A 98 -36.12 -5.25 -4.40
CA ASP A 98 -36.33 -4.72 -5.76
C ASP A 98 -37.32 -3.53 -5.80
N GLY A 99 -37.57 -2.99 -6.99
CA GLY A 99 -38.52 -1.89 -7.19
C GLY A 99 -39.98 -2.22 -6.85
N ASP A 100 -40.36 -3.50 -6.78
CA ASP A 100 -41.71 -3.98 -6.44
C ASP A 100 -41.88 -4.25 -4.94
N GLY A 101 -40.82 -4.10 -4.14
CA GLY A 101 -40.84 -4.37 -2.71
C GLY A 101 -40.56 -5.82 -2.33
N ARG A 102 -40.06 -6.66 -3.25
CA ARG A 102 -39.75 -8.07 -2.98
C ARG A 102 -38.30 -8.26 -2.58
N VAL A 103 -38.02 -9.20 -1.67
CA VAL A 103 -36.63 -9.55 -1.34
C VAL A 103 -36.03 -10.37 -2.46
N VAL A 104 -34.94 -9.88 -3.05
CA VAL A 104 -34.18 -10.60 -4.09
C VAL A 104 -32.99 -11.35 -3.52
N ARG A 105 -32.44 -10.87 -2.39
CA ARG A 105 -31.28 -11.47 -1.71
C ARG A 105 -31.26 -11.03 -0.26
N VAL A 106 -30.65 -11.83 0.62
CA VAL A 106 -30.31 -11.41 1.98
C VAL A 106 -28.79 -11.44 2.13
N LEU A 107 -28.20 -10.31 2.51
CA LEU A 107 -26.78 -10.25 2.87
C LEU A 107 -26.62 -10.69 4.33
N ASN A 108 -25.70 -11.63 4.58
CA ASN A 108 -25.26 -11.95 5.92
C ASN A 108 -23.99 -11.15 6.23
N ARG A 109 -23.92 -10.56 7.43
CA ARG A 109 -22.77 -9.81 7.92
C ARG A 109 -21.46 -10.60 7.80
N ARG A 110 -21.49 -11.91 8.04
CA ARG A 110 -20.31 -12.78 7.93
C ARG A 110 -19.80 -12.93 6.50
N ASP A 111 -20.66 -12.72 5.51
CA ASP A 111 -20.36 -12.89 4.07
C ASP A 111 -19.92 -11.58 3.39
N ILE A 112 -20.09 -10.43 4.07
CA ILE A 112 -19.58 -9.15 3.58
C ILE A 112 -18.04 -9.17 3.49
N GLY A 113 -17.40 -9.98 4.35
CA GLY A 113 -15.96 -10.18 4.39
C GLY A 113 -15.22 -9.02 5.08
N ALA A 114 -13.92 -9.19 5.30
CA ALA A 114 -13.06 -8.10 5.76
C ALA A 114 -12.76 -7.12 4.60
N PRO A 115 -12.40 -5.86 4.92
CA PRO A 115 -11.80 -4.96 3.94
C PRO A 115 -10.51 -5.55 3.38
N ILE A 116 -10.33 -5.44 2.07
CA ILE A 116 -9.06 -5.77 1.42
C ILE A 116 -8.22 -4.49 1.41
N LEU A 117 -7.09 -4.51 2.12
CA LEU A 117 -6.19 -3.36 2.25
C LEU A 117 -5.08 -3.41 1.20
N LEU A 118 -4.49 -2.24 0.90
CA LEU A 118 -3.55 -2.09 -0.21
C LEU A 118 -2.29 -2.96 -0.07
N SER A 119 -1.66 -2.97 1.10
CA SER A 119 -0.45 -3.76 1.37
C SER A 119 -0.26 -3.91 2.87
N THR A 120 -0.72 -5.03 3.42
CA THR A 120 -0.60 -5.32 4.86
C THR A 120 0.74 -5.96 5.22
N PRO A 121 1.25 -5.75 6.45
CA PRO A 121 2.33 -6.55 6.99
C PRO A 121 2.04 -8.05 6.89
N HIS A 122 3.03 -8.84 6.47
CA HIS A 122 2.93 -10.30 6.43
C HIS A 122 3.91 -10.92 7.43
N MET A 123 3.46 -11.05 8.67
CA MET A 123 4.25 -11.57 9.79
C MET A 123 4.39 -13.09 9.71
N GLY A 124 5.57 -13.61 10.06
CA GLY A 124 5.85 -15.03 10.28
C GLY A 124 6.23 -15.33 11.74
N GLU A 125 6.75 -16.53 11.96
CA GLU A 125 7.19 -16.99 13.30
C GLU A 125 8.64 -16.57 13.62
N ALA A 126 9.49 -16.36 12.61
CA ALA A 126 10.91 -16.06 12.79
C ALA A 126 11.15 -14.72 13.49
N GLU A 127 10.27 -13.76 13.29
CA GLU A 127 10.29 -12.45 13.92
C GLU A 127 10.11 -12.55 15.42
N LEU A 128 9.18 -13.41 15.87
CA LEU A 128 8.90 -13.61 17.29
C LEU A 128 10.13 -14.15 18.01
N HIS A 129 10.86 -15.09 17.38
CA HIS A 129 12.09 -15.64 17.92
C HIS A 129 13.13 -14.55 18.27
N TYR A 130 13.42 -13.64 17.34
CA TYR A 130 14.40 -12.57 17.59
C TYR A 130 13.92 -11.51 18.59
N VAL A 131 12.61 -11.27 18.65
CA VAL A 131 12.01 -10.40 19.66
C VAL A 131 12.15 -11.04 21.04
N GLU A 132 11.74 -12.30 21.20
CA GLU A 132 11.88 -13.05 22.45
C GLU A 132 13.34 -13.13 22.90
N GLU A 133 14.29 -13.34 21.97
CA GLU A 133 15.71 -13.30 22.26
C GLU A 133 16.15 -11.95 22.86
N ALA A 134 15.71 -10.84 22.27
CA ALA A 134 16.03 -9.50 22.77
C ALA A 134 15.50 -9.27 24.19
N PHE A 135 14.28 -9.75 24.50
CA PHE A 135 13.71 -9.68 25.85
C PHE A 135 14.46 -10.58 26.83
N ARG A 136 14.70 -11.85 26.46
CA ARG A 136 15.39 -12.83 27.30
C ARG A 136 16.81 -12.41 27.65
N THR A 137 17.52 -11.78 26.71
CA THR A 137 18.91 -11.34 26.90
C THR A 137 19.00 -9.91 27.47
N ASN A 138 17.86 -9.27 27.74
CA ASN A 138 17.76 -7.89 28.24
C ASN A 138 18.42 -6.84 27.31
N TRP A 139 18.54 -7.14 26.02
CA TRP A 139 18.97 -6.21 24.97
C TRP A 139 17.77 -5.42 24.41
N ILE A 140 17.08 -4.72 25.31
CA ILE A 140 15.93 -3.85 24.99
C ILE A 140 16.35 -2.43 24.60
N ALA A 141 17.60 -2.06 24.88
CA ALA A 141 18.14 -0.77 24.49
C ALA A 141 18.24 -0.63 22.95
N PRO A 142 18.32 0.60 22.42
CA PRO A 142 18.42 0.82 20.97
C PRO A 142 19.69 0.24 20.31
N LEU A 143 20.71 -0.14 21.09
CA LEU A 143 21.88 -0.87 20.62
C LEU A 143 21.76 -2.33 21.05
N GLY A 144 22.06 -3.24 20.14
CA GLY A 144 22.10 -4.66 20.46
C GLY A 144 22.44 -5.53 19.24
N PRO A 145 22.61 -6.85 19.47
CA PRO A 145 23.13 -7.78 18.47
C PRO A 145 22.23 -7.93 17.23
N ASN A 146 20.92 -7.68 17.33
CA ASN A 146 20.04 -7.74 16.17
C ASN A 146 20.29 -6.59 15.21
N VAL A 147 20.65 -5.40 15.72
CA VAL A 147 20.99 -4.25 14.86
C VAL A 147 22.21 -4.59 14.01
N ASP A 148 23.30 -5.04 14.64
CA ASP A 148 24.54 -5.38 13.94
C ASP A 148 24.34 -6.51 12.93
N ALA A 149 23.52 -7.50 13.27
CA ALA A 149 23.21 -8.61 12.38
C ALA A 149 22.33 -8.16 11.21
N PHE A 150 21.30 -7.35 11.46
CA PHE A 150 20.43 -6.82 10.42
C PHE A 150 21.17 -5.92 9.42
N GLU A 151 22.09 -5.08 9.90
CA GLU A 151 22.98 -4.29 9.04
C GLU A 151 23.83 -5.20 8.14
N ARG A 152 24.45 -6.25 8.68
CA ARG A 152 25.24 -7.21 7.88
C ARG A 152 24.40 -7.97 6.86
N GLU A 153 23.21 -8.43 7.26
CA GLU A 153 22.30 -9.21 6.42
C GLU A 153 21.79 -8.35 5.24
N ILE A 154 21.41 -7.08 5.48
CA ILE A 154 21.02 -6.15 4.42
C ILE A 154 22.20 -5.80 3.50
N ALA A 155 23.39 -5.53 4.06
CA ALA A 155 24.58 -5.22 3.26
C ALA A 155 24.91 -6.38 2.31
N ALA A 156 24.89 -7.61 2.82
CA ALA A 156 25.11 -8.82 2.04
C ALA A 156 24.04 -9.00 0.95
N LEU A 157 22.76 -8.77 1.27
CA LEU A 157 21.65 -8.87 0.30
C LEU A 157 21.78 -7.84 -0.82
N ALA A 158 22.11 -6.59 -0.49
CA ALA A 158 22.29 -5.52 -1.47
C ALA A 158 23.61 -5.62 -2.24
N GLY A 159 24.54 -6.49 -1.83
CA GLY A 159 25.86 -6.62 -2.45
C GLY A 159 26.79 -5.43 -2.20
N VAL A 160 26.63 -4.76 -1.05
CA VAL A 160 27.42 -3.60 -0.61
C VAL A 160 28.14 -3.91 0.70
N LYS A 161 29.19 -3.16 1.03
CA LYS A 161 30.05 -3.51 2.19
C LYS A 161 29.50 -3.09 3.55
N HIS A 162 28.75 -1.99 3.61
CA HIS A 162 28.39 -1.36 4.89
C HIS A 162 26.94 -0.87 4.90
N ALA A 163 26.32 -0.92 6.08
CA ALA A 163 24.94 -0.50 6.31
C ALA A 163 24.79 0.14 7.69
N ALA A 164 23.91 1.14 7.82
CA ALA A 164 23.52 1.78 9.08
C ALA A 164 22.00 1.69 9.26
N ALA A 165 21.55 1.01 10.31
CA ALA A 165 20.13 0.83 10.61
C ALA A 165 19.56 2.07 11.30
N LEU A 166 18.49 2.60 10.72
CA LEU A 166 17.91 3.90 11.09
C LEU A 166 16.41 3.77 11.38
N SER A 167 15.85 4.78 12.03
CA SER A 167 14.45 4.79 12.48
C SER A 167 13.44 4.88 11.33
N SER A 168 13.85 5.31 10.14
CA SER A 168 13.01 5.41 8.94
C SER A 168 13.85 5.54 7.67
N GLY A 169 13.27 5.25 6.50
CA GLY A 169 13.87 5.61 5.21
C GLY A 169 14.11 7.11 5.07
N THR A 170 13.18 7.96 5.55
CA THR A 170 13.35 9.42 5.55
C THR A 170 14.59 9.86 6.35
N ALA A 171 14.84 9.24 7.50
CA ALA A 171 16.04 9.51 8.29
C ALA A 171 17.32 9.13 7.53
N ALA A 172 17.30 8.02 6.78
CA ALA A 172 18.43 7.62 5.94
C ALA A 172 18.71 8.62 4.82
N ILE A 173 17.68 9.07 4.10
CA ILE A 173 17.82 10.10 3.05
C ILE A 173 18.31 11.41 3.65
N HIS A 174 17.78 11.82 4.81
CA HIS A 174 18.22 13.03 5.49
C HIS A 174 19.70 13.00 5.85
N LEU A 175 20.19 11.89 6.44
CA LEU A 175 21.61 11.76 6.73
C LEU A 175 22.46 11.73 5.47
N ALA A 176 22.01 11.08 4.40
CA ALA A 176 22.70 11.07 3.11
C ALA A 176 22.85 12.50 2.53
N VAL A 177 21.75 13.25 2.48
CA VAL A 177 21.72 14.66 2.02
C VAL A 177 22.64 15.54 2.87
N ARG A 178 22.57 15.41 4.19
CA ARG A 178 23.42 16.16 5.13
C ARG A 178 24.91 15.85 4.95
N MET A 179 25.27 14.59 4.78
CA MET A 179 26.67 14.17 4.59
C MET A 179 27.26 14.63 3.25
N LEU A 180 26.41 14.86 2.25
CA LEU A 180 26.80 15.52 1.00
C LEU A 180 26.95 17.04 1.11
N GLY A 181 26.69 17.60 2.30
CA GLY A 181 26.92 19.01 2.60
C GLY A 181 25.91 19.95 1.97
N VAL A 182 24.70 19.46 1.66
CA VAL A 182 23.59 20.31 1.20
C VAL A 182 23.31 21.38 2.26
N LYS A 183 23.14 22.62 1.80
CA LYS A 183 22.93 23.81 2.62
C LYS A 183 22.08 24.83 1.86
N PRO A 184 21.63 25.93 2.49
CA PRO A 184 20.92 27.00 1.80
C PRO A 184 21.63 27.49 0.53
N GLY A 185 20.87 27.54 -0.57
CA GLY A 185 21.35 27.94 -1.89
C GLY A 185 21.88 26.80 -2.76
N ASP A 186 22.04 25.59 -2.22
CA ASP A 186 22.34 24.41 -3.01
C ASP A 186 21.08 23.79 -3.62
N ARG A 187 21.24 23.14 -4.78
CA ARG A 187 20.17 22.41 -5.48
C ARG A 187 20.43 20.93 -5.48
N VAL A 188 19.37 20.13 -5.49
CA VAL A 188 19.44 18.66 -5.58
C VAL A 188 18.44 18.20 -6.63
N PHE A 189 18.90 17.40 -7.59
CA PHE A 189 18.00 16.79 -8.57
C PHE A 189 17.25 15.66 -7.89
N CYS A 190 15.94 15.56 -8.07
CA CYS A 190 15.10 14.56 -7.42
C CYS A 190 14.04 14.06 -8.39
N SER A 191 13.76 12.76 -8.35
CA SER A 191 12.63 12.17 -9.10
C SER A 191 11.33 12.90 -8.76
N THR A 192 10.53 13.27 -9.76
CA THR A 192 9.27 13.98 -9.50
C THR A 192 8.14 13.01 -9.11
N LEU A 193 8.04 11.86 -9.78
CA LEU A 193 7.04 10.84 -9.48
C LEU A 193 7.51 9.98 -8.29
N THR A 194 7.31 10.46 -7.07
CA THR A 194 7.78 9.79 -5.85
C THR A 194 6.93 10.16 -4.63
N PHE A 195 7.18 9.50 -3.50
CA PHE A 195 6.70 9.93 -2.20
C PHE A 195 7.51 11.13 -1.66
N ALA A 196 6.86 12.06 -0.95
CA ALA A 196 7.48 13.30 -0.48
C ALA A 196 8.71 13.10 0.42
N ALA A 197 8.88 11.93 1.04
CA ALA A 197 10.06 11.62 1.84
C ALA A 197 11.38 11.61 1.06
N SER A 198 11.35 11.49 -0.28
CA SER A 198 12.56 11.61 -1.11
C SER A 198 13.00 13.07 -1.25
N ALA A 199 12.06 14.01 -1.28
CA ALA A 199 12.32 15.43 -1.51
C ALA A 199 12.41 16.28 -0.23
N ASN A 200 11.58 15.99 0.79
CA ASN A 200 11.55 16.75 2.04
C ASN A 200 12.93 16.88 2.72
N PRO A 201 13.80 15.84 2.75
CA PRO A 201 15.10 15.97 3.39
C PRO A 201 16.06 16.96 2.73
N ILE A 202 15.87 17.26 1.44
CA ILE A 202 16.59 18.34 0.76
C ILE A 202 16.23 19.68 1.43
N VAL A 203 14.94 19.89 1.69
CA VAL A 203 14.41 21.11 2.33
C VAL A 203 14.79 21.19 3.81
N TYR A 204 14.89 20.06 4.52
CA TYR A 204 15.33 20.04 5.92
C TYR A 204 16.72 20.69 6.10
N GLU A 205 17.62 20.48 5.14
CA GLU A 205 18.95 21.09 5.10
C GLU A 205 18.99 22.46 4.39
N GLY A 206 17.83 22.99 3.99
CA GLY A 206 17.67 24.28 3.32
C GLY A 206 18.01 24.27 1.82
N GLY A 207 18.22 23.10 1.22
CA GLY A 207 18.42 22.95 -0.21
C GLY A 207 17.12 23.12 -1.02
N GLU A 208 17.27 23.34 -2.31
CA GLU A 208 16.17 23.45 -3.28
C GLU A 208 16.08 22.17 -4.14
N PRO A 209 14.97 21.41 -4.07
CA PRO A 209 14.71 20.34 -5.02
C PRO A 209 14.52 20.89 -6.44
N VAL A 210 15.13 20.23 -7.42
CA VAL A 210 14.85 20.41 -8.84
C VAL A 210 14.34 19.07 -9.37
N PHE A 211 13.12 19.07 -9.87
CA PHE A 211 12.41 17.84 -10.19
C PHE A 211 12.71 17.35 -11.60
N ILE A 212 13.00 16.06 -11.70
CA ILE A 212 13.25 15.35 -12.95
C ILE A 212 12.07 14.42 -13.22
N ASP A 213 11.49 14.54 -14.42
CA ASP A 213 10.34 13.77 -14.86
C ASP A 213 10.64 12.26 -15.00
N SER A 214 9.58 11.49 -15.14
CA SER A 214 9.62 10.06 -15.42
C SER A 214 9.79 9.77 -16.92
N GLU A 215 10.21 8.54 -17.25
CA GLU A 215 10.08 7.98 -18.60
C GLU A 215 8.97 6.90 -18.64
N ALA A 216 8.50 6.55 -19.85
CA ALA A 216 7.32 5.71 -20.03
C ALA A 216 7.56 4.20 -19.90
N ASP A 217 8.79 3.73 -20.14
CA ASP A 217 9.17 2.32 -20.20
C ASP A 217 9.34 1.69 -18.81
N SER A 218 9.61 2.49 -17.76
CA SER A 218 9.69 1.98 -16.38
C SER A 218 8.96 2.84 -15.32
N TRP A 219 8.52 4.05 -15.69
CA TRP A 219 7.94 5.09 -14.82
C TRP A 219 8.92 5.77 -13.86
N ASN A 220 10.20 5.42 -13.92
CA ASN A 220 11.25 6.01 -13.09
C ASN A 220 11.88 7.24 -13.74
N MET A 221 12.83 7.88 -13.07
CA MET A 221 13.54 9.07 -13.55
C MET A 221 14.02 8.91 -15.00
N SER A 222 13.61 9.84 -15.85
CA SER A 222 14.00 9.91 -17.25
C SER A 222 15.46 10.34 -17.41
N PRO A 223 16.33 9.52 -18.06
CA PRO A 223 17.69 9.93 -18.39
C PRO A 223 17.73 11.17 -19.30
N VAL A 224 16.74 11.31 -20.20
CA VAL A 224 16.62 12.46 -21.12
C VAL A 224 16.30 13.74 -20.34
N ALA A 225 15.37 13.69 -19.40
CA ALA A 225 15.05 14.83 -18.54
C ALA A 225 16.24 15.20 -17.64
N LEU A 226 16.95 14.18 -17.13
CA LEU A 226 18.14 14.37 -16.31
C LEU A 226 19.27 15.05 -17.10
N GLU A 227 19.54 14.63 -18.33
CA GLU A 227 20.55 15.26 -19.21
C GLU A 227 20.20 16.72 -19.49
N ARG A 228 18.93 17.02 -19.82
CA ARG A 228 18.44 18.40 -20.00
C ARG A 228 18.63 19.25 -18.74
N ALA A 229 18.42 18.68 -17.56
CA ALA A 229 18.63 19.37 -16.30
C ALA A 229 20.11 19.68 -16.05
N PHE A 230 21.00 18.71 -16.33
CA PHE A 230 22.44 18.92 -16.24
C PHE A 230 22.94 19.99 -17.23
N ASP A 231 22.48 19.96 -18.47
CA ASP A 231 22.84 20.95 -19.49
C ASP A 231 22.41 22.35 -19.10
N ALA A 232 21.18 22.50 -18.61
CA ALA A 232 20.67 23.78 -18.12
C ALA A 232 21.45 24.28 -16.90
N ALA A 233 21.75 23.41 -15.93
CA ALA A 233 22.55 23.77 -14.76
C ALA A 233 23.93 24.29 -15.18
N LYS A 234 24.61 23.55 -16.07
CA LYS A 234 25.92 23.91 -16.61
C LYS A 234 25.89 25.25 -17.36
N ALA A 235 24.88 25.47 -18.20
CA ALA A 235 24.71 26.72 -18.95
C ALA A 235 24.48 27.93 -18.03
N GLU A 236 23.80 27.71 -16.90
CA GLU A 236 23.51 28.73 -15.88
C GLU A 236 24.64 28.88 -14.84
N GLY A 237 25.74 28.13 -14.97
CA GLY A 237 26.93 28.26 -14.13
C GLY A 237 26.78 27.64 -12.73
N TRP A 238 25.92 26.64 -12.56
CA TRP A 238 25.78 25.90 -11.31
C TRP A 238 25.72 24.38 -11.55
N MET A 239 25.88 23.58 -10.50
CA MET A 239 25.67 22.14 -10.52
C MET A 239 24.92 21.71 -9.25
N PRO A 240 24.05 20.69 -9.30
CA PRO A 240 23.40 20.18 -8.12
C PRO A 240 24.43 19.48 -7.23
N ARG A 241 24.17 19.46 -5.91
CA ARG A 241 25.00 18.74 -4.93
C ARG A 241 24.86 17.24 -5.02
N ALA A 242 23.69 16.77 -5.44
CA ALA A 242 23.36 15.36 -5.56
C ALA A 242 22.22 15.14 -6.55
N VAL A 243 22.04 13.88 -6.96
CA VAL A 243 20.84 13.38 -7.62
C VAL A 243 20.20 12.32 -6.73
N ILE A 244 18.90 12.44 -6.43
CA ILE A 244 18.11 11.43 -5.71
C ILE A 244 17.23 10.68 -6.72
N VAL A 245 17.60 9.45 -7.01
CA VAL A 245 16.88 8.55 -7.93
C VAL A 245 16.01 7.61 -7.13
N VAL A 246 14.73 7.53 -7.47
CA VAL A 246 13.76 6.68 -6.78
C VAL A 246 13.49 5.45 -7.64
N ASN A 247 13.49 4.28 -7.00
CA ASN A 247 13.11 3.01 -7.61
C ASN A 247 11.65 2.71 -7.30
N LEU A 248 10.75 3.21 -8.14
CA LEU A 248 9.32 3.32 -7.95
C LEU A 248 8.59 1.97 -8.04
N TYR A 249 7.65 1.74 -7.12
CA TYR A 249 6.76 0.58 -7.05
C TYR A 249 7.43 -0.79 -7.07
N GLY A 250 8.70 -0.82 -6.68
CA GLY A 250 9.46 -2.06 -6.67
C GLY A 250 10.39 -2.27 -7.84
N GLN A 251 10.43 -1.33 -8.77
CA GLN A 251 11.22 -1.41 -9.99
C GLN A 251 12.40 -0.44 -9.94
N SER A 252 13.58 -0.90 -10.34
CA SER A 252 14.74 -0.02 -10.52
C SER A 252 14.53 0.96 -11.68
N ALA A 253 15.10 2.16 -11.56
CA ALA A 253 15.29 3.06 -12.70
C ALA A 253 16.27 2.48 -13.73
N ASP A 254 16.36 3.08 -14.92
CA ASP A 254 17.41 2.74 -15.88
C ASP A 254 18.78 3.27 -15.40
N MET A 255 19.44 2.47 -14.57
CA MET A 255 20.57 2.93 -13.77
C MET A 255 21.81 3.26 -14.60
N ASP A 256 22.13 2.51 -15.65
CA ASP A 256 23.36 2.73 -16.43
C ASP A 256 23.43 4.16 -17.03
N PRO A 257 22.43 4.65 -17.79
CA PRO A 257 22.49 6.00 -18.35
C PRO A 257 22.42 7.09 -17.26
N ILE A 258 21.66 6.87 -16.18
CA ILE A 258 21.62 7.83 -15.06
C ILE A 258 22.98 7.95 -14.38
N LEU A 259 23.63 6.81 -14.10
CA LEU A 259 24.97 6.77 -13.52
C LEU A 259 26.00 7.41 -14.45
N GLU A 260 25.92 7.15 -15.75
CA GLU A 260 26.81 7.76 -16.74
C GLU A 260 26.72 9.29 -16.69
N LEU A 261 25.51 9.85 -16.67
CA LEU A 261 25.28 11.30 -16.57
C LEU A 261 25.82 11.85 -15.25
N CYS A 262 25.48 11.24 -14.11
CA CYS A 262 26.00 11.65 -12.80
C CYS A 262 27.54 11.67 -12.77
N ASN A 263 28.18 10.61 -13.27
CA ASN A 263 29.63 10.48 -13.31
C ASN A 263 30.29 11.51 -14.23
N ARG A 264 29.71 11.74 -15.43
CA ARG A 264 30.19 12.73 -16.41
C ARG A 264 30.25 14.15 -15.82
N HIS A 265 29.30 14.47 -14.93
CA HIS A 265 29.23 15.78 -14.28
C HIS A 265 29.86 15.82 -12.87
N GLY A 266 30.37 14.68 -12.37
CA GLY A 266 30.96 14.58 -11.04
C GLY A 266 29.97 14.82 -9.90
N VAL A 267 28.68 14.49 -10.11
CA VAL A 267 27.61 14.68 -9.12
C VAL A 267 27.25 13.33 -8.48
N PRO A 268 27.31 13.20 -7.15
CA PRO A 268 26.99 11.95 -6.47
C PRO A 268 25.49 11.63 -6.54
N MET A 269 25.17 10.34 -6.66
CA MET A 269 23.80 9.82 -6.66
C MET A 269 23.45 9.20 -5.30
N ILE A 270 22.28 9.52 -4.77
CA ILE A 270 21.61 8.78 -3.70
C ILE A 270 20.49 7.95 -4.34
N GLU A 271 20.51 6.64 -4.11
CA GLU A 271 19.47 5.74 -4.56
C GLU A 271 18.42 5.54 -3.47
N ASP A 272 17.22 6.05 -3.69
CA ASP A 272 16.05 5.77 -2.86
C ASP A 272 15.40 4.46 -3.31
N ALA A 273 15.85 3.36 -2.68
CA ALA A 273 15.34 2.01 -2.86
C ALA A 273 14.27 1.65 -1.80
N ALA A 274 13.57 2.65 -1.22
CA ALA A 274 12.55 2.44 -0.20
C ALA A 274 11.39 1.52 -0.63
N GLU A 275 11.21 1.30 -1.93
CA GLU A 275 10.14 0.50 -2.51
C GLU A 275 10.64 -0.80 -3.15
N SER A 276 11.96 -0.98 -3.31
CA SER A 276 12.53 -1.96 -4.24
C SER A 276 13.53 -2.94 -3.62
N LEU A 277 13.48 -3.16 -2.31
CA LEU A 277 14.23 -4.25 -1.68
C LEU A 277 13.87 -5.60 -2.32
N GLY A 278 14.86 -6.35 -2.79
CA GLY A 278 14.67 -7.61 -3.51
C GLY A 278 14.46 -7.46 -5.03
N ALA A 279 14.44 -6.22 -5.55
CA ALA A 279 14.47 -5.94 -6.98
C ALA A 279 15.91 -5.95 -7.51
N THR A 280 16.09 -6.13 -8.82
CA THR A 280 17.41 -6.06 -9.47
C THR A 280 17.37 -5.27 -10.77
N TYR A 281 18.49 -4.64 -11.11
CA TYR A 281 18.78 -4.06 -12.42
C TYR A 281 19.99 -4.80 -13.01
N LYS A 282 19.80 -5.44 -14.17
CA LYS A 282 20.80 -6.30 -14.85
C LYS A 282 21.46 -7.31 -13.91
N GLY A 283 20.66 -7.90 -13.03
CA GLY A 283 21.10 -8.89 -12.03
C GLY A 283 21.81 -8.32 -10.80
N LYS A 284 22.04 -7.00 -10.72
CA LYS A 284 22.59 -6.32 -9.55
C LYS A 284 21.46 -5.78 -8.67
N ALA A 285 21.56 -5.97 -7.36
CA ALA A 285 20.50 -5.63 -6.41
C ALA A 285 20.21 -4.13 -6.36
N SER A 286 18.93 -3.76 -6.27
CA SER A 286 18.49 -2.40 -5.99
C SER A 286 19.08 -1.88 -4.67
N GLY A 287 19.41 -0.60 -4.61
CA GLY A 287 20.04 0.08 -3.47
C GLY A 287 21.57 0.06 -3.47
N SER A 288 22.21 -0.41 -4.54
CA SER A 288 23.67 -0.60 -4.64
C SER A 288 24.34 0.17 -5.79
N PHE A 289 23.63 1.09 -6.43
CA PHE A 289 24.10 1.82 -7.62
C PHE A 289 24.70 3.19 -7.27
N GLY A 290 24.10 3.90 -6.32
CA GLY A 290 24.56 5.22 -5.89
C GLY A 290 25.79 5.21 -4.99
N LEU A 291 26.27 6.41 -4.64
CA LEU A 291 27.24 6.58 -3.56
C LEU A 291 26.67 6.08 -2.23
N MET A 292 25.36 6.28 -2.05
CA MET A 292 24.57 5.76 -0.94
C MET A 292 23.24 5.23 -1.46
N GLY A 293 22.79 4.10 -0.91
CA GLY A 293 21.45 3.56 -1.12
C GLY A 293 20.62 3.65 0.16
N VAL A 294 19.31 3.72 0.02
CA VAL A 294 18.36 3.79 1.14
C VAL A 294 17.28 2.73 1.01
N PHE A 295 16.98 2.04 2.11
CA PHE A 295 15.81 1.18 2.24
C PHE A 295 14.84 1.69 3.30
N SER A 296 13.57 1.31 3.17
CA SER A 296 12.51 1.60 4.13
C SER A 296 11.85 0.30 4.58
N PHE A 297 11.56 0.22 5.88
CA PHE A 297 10.91 -0.92 6.51
C PHE A 297 9.62 -0.50 7.23
N ASN A 298 8.93 0.52 6.70
CA ASN A 298 7.59 0.91 7.16
C ASN A 298 6.58 -0.25 7.01
N GLY A 299 5.45 -0.19 7.71
CA GLY A 299 4.43 -1.24 7.79
C GLY A 299 3.95 -1.79 6.45
N ASN A 300 3.85 -0.95 5.42
CA ASN A 300 3.30 -1.36 4.12
C ASN A 300 4.35 -1.88 3.13
N LYS A 301 5.65 -1.88 3.48
CA LYS A 301 6.75 -2.28 2.60
C LYS A 301 6.80 -3.80 2.41
N ILE A 302 7.61 -4.27 1.46
CA ILE A 302 7.72 -5.71 1.13
C ILE A 302 8.11 -6.56 2.34
N ILE A 303 8.99 -6.00 3.18
CA ILE A 303 9.27 -6.42 4.54
C ILE A 303 9.12 -5.23 5.47
N THR A 304 8.82 -5.46 6.75
CA THR A 304 8.62 -4.39 7.72
C THR A 304 9.35 -4.62 9.03
N THR A 305 9.72 -3.52 9.69
CA THR A 305 10.13 -3.50 11.10
C THR A 305 9.16 -2.67 11.94
N SER A 306 7.88 -2.59 11.53
CA SER A 306 6.90 -1.56 11.93
C SER A 306 7.29 -0.16 11.44
N GLY A 307 8.43 0.36 11.91
CA GLY A 307 9.10 1.55 11.40
C GLY A 307 10.60 1.33 11.36
N GLY A 308 11.24 1.74 10.26
CA GLY A 308 12.67 1.55 10.08
C GLY A 308 13.16 1.99 8.71
N GLY A 309 14.47 2.12 8.60
CA GLY A 309 15.17 2.28 7.34
C GLY A 309 16.62 1.83 7.43
N MET A 310 17.30 1.83 6.30
CA MET A 310 18.72 1.51 6.21
C MET A 310 19.38 2.51 5.28
N LEU A 311 20.57 2.97 5.65
CA LEU A 311 21.51 3.62 4.72
C LEU A 311 22.60 2.61 4.39
N VAL A 312 22.88 2.38 3.12
CA VAL A 312 23.93 1.45 2.67
C VAL A 312 24.94 2.13 1.76
N SER A 313 26.19 1.68 1.79
CA SER A 313 27.27 2.19 0.94
C SER A 313 28.47 1.24 0.96
N ASP A 314 29.31 1.33 -0.07
CA ASP A 314 30.65 0.73 -0.06
C ASP A 314 31.67 1.56 0.72
N ASP A 315 31.35 2.81 1.05
CA ASP A 315 32.22 3.69 1.84
C ASP A 315 31.93 3.55 3.35
N GLU A 316 32.86 2.92 4.06
CA GLU A 316 32.78 2.76 5.51
C GLU A 316 32.68 4.10 6.26
N ALA A 317 33.36 5.14 5.77
CA ALA A 317 33.38 6.44 6.44
C ALA A 317 32.00 7.10 6.41
N LEU A 318 31.26 6.99 5.30
CA LEU A 318 29.89 7.47 5.21
C LEU A 318 28.97 6.75 6.19
N ILE A 319 29.05 5.42 6.27
CA ILE A 319 28.21 4.64 7.19
C ILE A 319 28.59 4.92 8.66
N ARG A 320 29.87 5.05 8.97
CA ARG A 320 30.33 5.45 10.32
C ARG A 320 29.82 6.84 10.69
N GLN A 321 29.87 7.80 9.76
CA GLN A 321 29.37 9.15 9.96
C GLN A 321 27.84 9.16 10.14
N ALA A 322 27.10 8.35 9.38
CA ALA A 322 25.67 8.20 9.56
C ALA A 322 25.32 7.67 10.96
N ARG A 323 26.01 6.64 11.45
CA ARG A 323 25.82 6.13 12.83
C ARG A 323 26.15 7.18 13.88
N PHE A 324 27.21 7.97 13.69
CA PHE A 324 27.56 9.08 14.58
C PHE A 324 26.44 10.13 14.62
N LEU A 325 26.01 10.62 13.46
CA LEU A 325 24.94 11.62 13.35
C LEU A 325 23.60 11.10 13.90
N ALA A 326 23.23 9.85 13.62
CA ALA A 326 21.98 9.24 14.07
C ALA A 326 21.88 9.07 15.59
N THR A 327 22.99 9.31 16.31
CA THR A 327 23.13 9.01 17.73
C THR A 327 23.58 10.24 18.52
N GLN A 328 22.98 11.37 18.16
CA GLN A 328 23.23 12.70 18.70
C GLN A 328 24.64 13.25 18.44
N ALA A 329 25.38 12.70 17.47
CA ALA A 329 26.74 13.15 17.14
C ALA A 329 27.63 13.25 18.40
N ARG A 330 27.55 12.23 19.26
CA ARG A 330 28.27 12.20 20.54
C ARG A 330 29.73 11.81 20.31
N ASP A 331 30.64 12.73 20.60
CA ASP A 331 32.09 12.51 20.54
C ASP A 331 32.54 11.46 21.59
N PRO A 332 33.69 10.80 21.40
CA PRO A 332 34.21 9.81 22.36
C PRO A 332 34.82 10.48 23.60
N ALA A 333 33.97 11.07 24.44
CA ALA A 333 34.34 11.70 25.70
C ALA A 333 33.39 11.30 26.85
N PRO A 334 33.88 11.14 28.09
CA PRO A 334 33.09 10.61 29.21
C PRO A 334 31.90 11.50 29.61
N HIS A 335 32.00 12.81 29.36
CA HIS A 335 30.97 13.79 29.71
C HIS A 335 29.96 14.05 28.59
N TYR A 336 29.86 13.15 27.59
CA TYR A 336 28.94 13.30 26.45
C TYR A 336 29.21 14.61 25.69
N GLN A 337 30.43 14.74 25.16
CA GLN A 337 30.82 15.90 24.36
C GLN A 337 30.13 15.87 22.99
N HIS A 338 29.82 17.05 22.48
CA HIS A 338 29.27 17.24 21.14
C HIS A 338 30.02 18.36 20.40
N SER A 339 30.58 18.03 19.24
CA SER A 339 31.25 18.95 18.31
C SER A 339 30.36 19.31 17.12
N GLN A 340 29.32 18.50 16.86
CA GLN A 340 28.35 18.66 15.79
C GLN A 340 26.95 18.42 16.33
N ILE A 341 25.94 18.98 15.67
CA ILE A 341 24.55 18.67 15.95
C ILE A 341 24.17 17.39 15.19
N GLY A 342 23.73 16.38 15.93
CA GLY A 342 23.18 15.14 15.41
C GLY A 342 21.67 15.03 15.60
N PHE A 343 21.17 13.80 15.49
CA PHE A 343 19.77 13.44 15.54
C PHE A 343 19.56 12.19 16.40
N ASN A 344 18.30 11.87 16.69
CA ASN A 344 17.91 10.59 17.26
C ASN A 344 17.23 9.73 16.18
N TYR A 345 18.04 9.07 15.36
CA TYR A 345 17.58 8.27 14.23
C TYR A 345 17.98 6.80 14.33
N ARG A 346 18.46 6.33 15.48
CA ARG A 346 18.87 4.93 15.64
C ARG A 346 17.65 3.99 15.60
N MET A 347 17.79 2.84 14.92
CA MET A 347 16.81 1.75 14.98
C MET A 347 16.85 1.03 16.34
N SER A 348 15.71 0.54 16.82
CA SER A 348 15.64 -0.29 18.03
C SER A 348 16.09 -1.74 17.78
N ASN A 349 16.75 -2.36 18.77
CA ASN A 349 17.15 -3.77 18.69
C ASN A 349 15.97 -4.75 18.55
N ILE A 350 14.80 -4.39 19.08
CA ILE A 350 13.56 -5.17 18.89
C ILE A 350 13.12 -5.10 17.43
N LEU A 351 13.08 -3.89 16.85
CA LEU A 351 12.63 -3.69 15.47
C LEU A 351 13.60 -4.31 14.47
N ALA A 352 14.90 -4.23 14.75
CA ALA A 352 15.91 -4.97 13.98
C ALA A 352 15.65 -6.48 14.04
N GLY A 353 15.29 -7.03 15.21
CA GLY A 353 14.90 -8.45 15.34
C GLY A 353 13.73 -8.85 14.45
N VAL A 354 12.69 -8.01 14.38
CA VAL A 354 11.58 -8.21 13.43
C VAL A 354 12.09 -8.21 11.98
N GLY A 355 12.98 -7.27 11.63
CA GLY A 355 13.56 -7.17 10.30
C GLY A 355 14.36 -8.41 9.89
N ARG A 356 15.14 -8.97 10.82
CA ARG A 356 15.90 -10.21 10.59
C ARG A 356 14.99 -11.39 10.27
N GLY A 357 13.89 -11.55 11.01
CA GLY A 357 12.90 -12.60 10.72
C GLY A 357 12.24 -12.40 9.36
N GLN A 358 11.85 -11.17 9.04
CA GLN A 358 11.25 -10.84 7.74
C GLN A 358 12.20 -11.06 6.54
N LEU A 359 13.50 -10.84 6.72
CA LEU A 359 14.49 -11.05 5.65
C LEU A 359 14.61 -12.51 5.20
N GLN A 360 14.39 -13.46 6.11
CA GLN A 360 14.51 -14.89 5.80
C GLN A 360 13.55 -15.33 4.69
N VAL A 361 12.41 -14.64 4.56
CA VAL A 361 11.34 -14.97 3.61
C VAL A 361 11.22 -13.95 2.49
N LEU A 362 12.17 -13.01 2.34
CA LEU A 362 12.07 -11.94 1.34
C LEU A 362 11.82 -12.48 -0.08
N GLY A 363 12.55 -13.54 -0.48
CA GLY A 363 12.37 -14.17 -1.79
C GLY A 363 10.95 -14.68 -2.01
N ASP A 364 10.36 -15.34 -1.02
CA ASP A 364 8.97 -15.82 -1.06
C ASP A 364 7.99 -14.65 -1.14
N ARG A 365 8.25 -13.55 -0.41
CA ARG A 365 7.43 -12.33 -0.45
C ARG A 365 7.45 -11.68 -1.82
N VAL A 366 8.61 -11.60 -2.47
CA VAL A 366 8.77 -11.13 -3.85
C VAL A 366 7.96 -12.02 -4.79
N ALA A 367 8.13 -13.34 -4.71
CA ALA A 367 7.42 -14.28 -5.56
C ALA A 367 5.89 -14.16 -5.42
N SER A 368 5.38 -14.07 -4.19
CA SER A 368 3.93 -13.88 -3.94
C SER A 368 3.39 -12.58 -4.54
N ARG A 369 4.10 -11.45 -4.37
CA ARG A 369 3.66 -10.16 -4.94
C ARG A 369 3.65 -10.18 -6.46
N ARG A 370 4.65 -10.81 -7.08
CA ARG A 370 4.67 -11.02 -8.54
C ARG A 370 3.51 -11.91 -9.00
N ALA A 371 3.21 -12.99 -8.28
CA ALA A 371 2.07 -13.84 -8.59
C ALA A 371 0.72 -13.11 -8.49
N VAL A 372 0.55 -12.21 -7.50
CA VAL A 372 -0.63 -11.34 -7.40
C VAL A 372 -0.73 -10.41 -8.61
N HIS A 373 0.37 -9.74 -8.98
CA HIS A 373 0.42 -8.88 -10.16
C HIS A 373 0.06 -9.66 -11.45
N ASP A 374 0.66 -10.83 -11.64
CA ASP A 374 0.41 -11.67 -12.82
C ASP A 374 -1.05 -12.16 -12.88
N ALA A 375 -1.64 -12.53 -11.74
CA ALA A 375 -3.04 -12.92 -11.66
C ALA A 375 -3.99 -11.80 -12.06
N TYR A 376 -3.70 -10.54 -11.67
CA TYR A 376 -4.49 -9.41 -12.15
C TYR A 376 -4.31 -9.17 -13.66
N ARG A 377 -3.06 -9.23 -14.15
CA ARG A 377 -2.76 -9.03 -15.57
C ARG A 377 -3.48 -10.06 -16.44
N GLU A 378 -3.44 -11.32 -16.04
CA GLU A 378 -4.16 -12.41 -16.73
C GLU A 378 -5.68 -12.23 -16.59
N GLY A 379 -6.15 -12.03 -15.37
CA GLY A 379 -7.56 -11.93 -15.02
C GLY A 379 -8.30 -10.72 -15.60
N LEU A 380 -7.57 -9.70 -16.09
CA LEU A 380 -8.13 -8.49 -16.72
C LEU A 380 -7.64 -8.29 -18.16
N SER A 381 -6.97 -9.29 -18.75
CA SER A 381 -6.34 -9.19 -20.08
C SER A 381 -7.32 -8.94 -21.25
N ASP A 382 -8.61 -9.28 -21.08
CA ASP A 382 -9.68 -9.04 -22.06
C ASP A 382 -10.28 -7.63 -21.98
N ILE A 383 -9.88 -6.81 -21.00
CA ILE A 383 -10.41 -5.46 -20.82
C ILE A 383 -9.51 -4.46 -21.56
N PRO A 384 -10.00 -3.80 -22.63
CA PRO A 384 -9.21 -2.83 -23.36
C PRO A 384 -9.01 -1.55 -22.53
N GLY A 385 -7.92 -0.84 -22.80
CA GLY A 385 -7.61 0.44 -22.15
C GLY A 385 -6.99 0.30 -20.76
N LEU A 386 -6.52 -0.89 -20.36
CA LEU A 386 -5.68 -1.08 -19.18
C LEU A 386 -4.23 -1.32 -19.60
N GLU A 387 -3.29 -0.59 -19.00
CA GLU A 387 -1.86 -0.72 -19.24
C GLU A 387 -1.14 -0.90 -17.89
N TRP A 388 -0.54 -2.06 -17.67
CA TRP A 388 0.19 -2.34 -16.43
C TRP A 388 1.54 -1.60 -16.41
N GLN A 389 2.07 -1.32 -15.21
CA GLN A 389 3.42 -0.77 -15.09
C GLN A 389 4.40 -1.67 -15.87
N PRO A 390 5.05 -1.13 -16.91
CA PRO A 390 5.96 -1.90 -17.74
C PRO A 390 7.15 -2.39 -16.92
N GLU A 391 7.68 -3.56 -17.28
CA GLU A 391 8.90 -4.11 -16.69
C GLU A 391 9.89 -4.37 -17.83
N PRO A 392 10.86 -3.46 -18.04
CA PRO A 392 11.88 -3.62 -19.05
C PRO A 392 12.72 -4.87 -18.84
N GLU A 393 13.33 -5.40 -19.92
CA GLU A 393 14.13 -6.64 -19.87
C GLU A 393 15.32 -6.57 -18.89
N TRP A 394 15.84 -5.37 -18.63
CA TRP A 394 16.92 -5.14 -17.68
C TRP A 394 16.45 -5.13 -16.22
N SER A 395 15.14 -5.13 -15.96
CA SER A 395 14.53 -5.01 -14.63
C SER A 395 14.04 -6.36 -14.13
N TRP A 396 14.19 -6.58 -12.83
CA TRP A 396 13.39 -7.55 -12.08
C TRP A 396 12.76 -6.82 -10.89
N SER A 397 11.48 -6.48 -11.03
CA SER A 397 10.71 -5.76 -10.02
C SER A 397 10.31 -6.67 -8.86
N ASN A 398 10.34 -6.14 -7.64
CA ASN A 398 9.75 -6.83 -6.49
C ASN A 398 8.21 -6.74 -6.45
N ARG A 399 7.62 -5.94 -7.36
CA ARG A 399 6.19 -5.62 -7.46
C ARG A 399 5.59 -5.21 -6.11
N TRP A 400 6.23 -4.27 -5.41
CA TRP A 400 5.75 -3.76 -4.12
C TRP A 400 4.27 -3.39 -4.22
N LEU A 401 3.89 -2.65 -5.25
CA LEU A 401 2.50 -2.43 -5.62
C LEU A 401 2.28 -2.84 -7.09
N SER A 402 1.12 -3.43 -7.36
CA SER A 402 0.60 -3.68 -8.69
C SER A 402 -0.05 -2.40 -9.19
N ALA A 403 0.69 -1.64 -10.00
CA ALA A 403 0.23 -0.40 -10.57
C ALA A 403 -0.14 -0.56 -12.06
N LEU A 404 -1.12 0.21 -12.50
CA LEU A 404 -1.59 0.28 -13.87
C LEU A 404 -2.10 1.69 -14.19
N THR A 405 -2.10 2.06 -15.46
CA THR A 405 -2.87 3.18 -16.01
C THR A 405 -4.11 2.66 -16.74
N LEU A 406 -5.12 3.51 -16.82
CA LEU A 406 -6.31 3.22 -17.62
C LEU A 406 -6.66 4.40 -18.54
N ASP A 407 -7.15 4.10 -19.74
CA ASP A 407 -7.62 5.09 -20.71
C ASP A 407 -9.14 5.33 -20.55
N PRO A 408 -9.57 6.48 -20.02
CA PRO A 408 -10.99 6.78 -19.83
C PRO A 408 -11.77 6.85 -21.15
N ALA A 409 -11.13 7.15 -22.28
CA ALA A 409 -11.78 7.16 -23.58
C ALA A 409 -12.22 5.75 -24.01
N ILE A 410 -11.52 4.71 -23.53
CA ILE A 410 -11.82 3.32 -23.80
C ILE A 410 -12.71 2.72 -22.71
N THR A 411 -12.32 2.89 -21.44
CA THR A 411 -13.00 2.27 -20.29
C THR A 411 -14.30 2.99 -19.90
N GLY A 412 -14.45 4.26 -20.27
CA GLY A 412 -15.60 5.10 -19.91
C GLY A 412 -15.60 5.62 -18.47
N VAL A 413 -14.57 5.29 -17.68
CA VAL A 413 -14.39 5.71 -16.28
C VAL A 413 -12.96 6.17 -16.06
N ASN A 414 -12.72 7.08 -15.11
CA ASN A 414 -11.37 7.52 -14.77
C ASN A 414 -10.82 6.79 -13.53
N ALA A 415 -9.51 6.90 -13.29
CA ALA A 415 -8.85 6.25 -12.15
C ALA A 415 -9.46 6.60 -10.79
N SER A 416 -9.86 7.85 -10.58
CA SER A 416 -10.47 8.29 -9.32
C SER A 416 -11.82 7.62 -9.07
N GLU A 417 -12.62 7.42 -10.13
CA GLU A 417 -13.90 6.73 -10.07
C GLU A 417 -13.72 5.23 -9.78
N VAL A 418 -12.77 4.57 -10.44
CA VAL A 418 -12.42 3.17 -10.16
C VAL A 418 -12.01 3.00 -8.69
N ILE A 419 -11.14 3.87 -8.18
CA ILE A 419 -10.70 3.84 -6.78
C ILE A 419 -11.89 4.00 -5.82
N GLN A 420 -12.79 4.94 -6.09
CA GLN A 420 -13.97 5.17 -5.26
C GLN A 420 -14.92 3.96 -5.28
N ARG A 421 -15.20 3.39 -6.46
CA ARG A 421 -16.08 2.23 -6.60
C ARG A 421 -15.49 0.97 -5.95
N LEU A 422 -14.17 0.77 -6.03
CA LEU A 422 -13.48 -0.27 -5.25
C LEU A 422 -13.61 -0.03 -3.74
N ALA A 423 -13.46 1.21 -3.29
CA ALA A 423 -13.60 1.56 -1.87
C ALA A 423 -15.03 1.31 -1.35
N ASP A 424 -16.05 1.52 -2.19
CA ASP A 424 -17.44 1.19 -1.86
C ASP A 424 -17.67 -0.33 -1.73
N GLU A 425 -16.87 -1.12 -2.45
CA GLU A 425 -16.79 -2.57 -2.31
C GLU A 425 -15.81 -3.04 -1.21
N MET A 426 -15.31 -2.12 -0.37
CA MET A 426 -14.33 -2.36 0.69
C MET A 426 -12.99 -2.93 0.19
N ILE A 427 -12.56 -2.46 -0.98
CA ILE A 427 -11.27 -2.78 -1.59
C ILE A 427 -10.47 -1.48 -1.66
N GLU A 428 -9.35 -1.42 -0.94
CA GLU A 428 -8.48 -0.25 -0.96
C GLU A 428 -7.66 -0.22 -2.25
N ALA A 429 -7.87 0.83 -3.06
CA ALA A 429 -6.95 1.23 -4.11
C ALA A 429 -6.45 2.64 -3.82
N ARG A 430 -5.32 3.02 -4.42
CA ARG A 430 -4.75 4.36 -4.28
C ARG A 430 -4.41 4.93 -5.65
N PRO A 431 -4.43 6.25 -5.83
CA PRO A 431 -3.78 6.83 -7.00
C PRO A 431 -2.29 6.48 -6.96
N VAL A 432 -1.64 6.48 -8.12
CA VAL A 432 -0.17 6.57 -8.14
C VAL A 432 0.28 7.88 -7.48
N TRP A 433 1.59 8.03 -7.26
CA TRP A 433 2.12 9.19 -6.57
C TRP A 433 1.81 10.45 -7.37
N LYS A 434 1.33 11.48 -6.67
CA LYS A 434 1.21 12.81 -7.28
C LYS A 434 2.61 13.40 -7.47
N PRO A 435 3.02 13.79 -8.69
CA PRO A 435 4.34 14.34 -8.96
C PRO A 435 4.68 15.50 -8.02
N MET A 436 5.90 15.52 -7.52
CA MET A 436 6.35 16.50 -6.54
C MET A 436 6.29 17.92 -7.08
N HIS A 437 6.54 18.14 -8.37
CA HIS A 437 6.43 19.47 -8.97
C HIS A 437 4.98 19.99 -9.02
N GLN A 438 3.96 19.11 -8.93
CA GLN A 438 2.56 19.48 -8.83
C GLN A 438 2.07 19.67 -7.39
N GLN A 439 2.92 19.42 -6.38
CA GLN A 439 2.56 19.62 -4.98
C GLN A 439 2.62 21.11 -4.64
N PRO A 440 1.62 21.68 -3.94
CA PRO A 440 1.61 23.10 -3.60
C PRO A 440 2.87 23.58 -2.86
N VAL A 441 3.44 22.74 -1.98
CA VAL A 441 4.67 23.05 -1.24
C VAL A 441 5.90 23.20 -2.15
N PHE A 442 5.85 22.65 -3.35
CA PHE A 442 6.93 22.60 -4.33
C PHE A 442 6.62 23.34 -5.64
N ALA A 443 5.52 24.09 -5.69
CA ALA A 443 5.08 24.81 -6.90
C ALA A 443 6.10 25.86 -7.41
N HIS A 444 7.06 26.25 -6.58
CA HIS A 444 8.13 27.19 -6.92
C HIS A 444 9.41 26.49 -7.41
N CYS A 445 9.52 25.17 -7.24
CA CYS A 445 10.68 24.39 -7.63
C CYS A 445 10.68 24.17 -9.14
N ARG A 446 11.88 24.20 -9.74
CA ARG A 446 12.05 23.93 -11.18
C ARG A 446 11.78 22.46 -11.50
N HIS A 447 11.24 22.22 -12.69
CA HIS A 447 10.95 20.89 -13.23
C HIS A 447 11.49 20.74 -14.65
N PHE A 448 12.01 19.56 -14.99
CA PHE A 448 12.46 19.18 -16.32
C PHE A 448 11.66 17.98 -16.82
N ALA A 449 10.81 18.21 -17.83
CA ALA A 449 10.00 17.19 -18.48
C ALA A 449 10.84 16.25 -19.36
N HIS A 450 10.39 15.00 -19.51
CA HIS A 450 10.96 14.02 -20.44
C HIS A 450 10.84 14.52 -21.88
N GLY A 451 9.65 14.96 -22.28
CA GLY A 451 9.35 15.48 -23.62
C GLY A 451 8.82 16.91 -23.60
N ASN A 452 7.81 17.17 -24.43
CA ASN A 452 7.03 18.40 -24.42
C ASN A 452 6.05 18.43 -23.24
N GLU A 453 5.39 17.29 -22.99
CA GLU A 453 4.49 17.06 -21.87
C GLU A 453 5.18 16.17 -20.82
N PRO A 454 4.93 16.38 -19.52
CA PRO A 454 5.48 15.51 -18.48
C PRO A 454 4.85 14.13 -18.50
N VAL A 455 5.69 13.08 -18.54
CA VAL A 455 5.20 11.70 -18.48
C VAL A 455 4.63 11.38 -17.10
N SER A 456 5.21 11.95 -16.03
CA SER A 456 4.70 11.75 -14.67
C SER A 456 3.26 12.26 -14.48
N ASP A 457 2.87 13.27 -15.24
CA ASP A 457 1.56 13.91 -15.13
C ASP A 457 0.47 13.01 -15.73
N ASP A 458 0.74 12.48 -16.92
CA ASP A 458 -0.12 11.48 -17.57
C ASP A 458 -0.24 10.21 -16.73
N ILE A 459 0.87 9.69 -16.20
CA ILE A 459 0.87 8.53 -15.30
C ILE A 459 0.00 8.84 -14.07
N PHE A 460 0.10 10.03 -13.48
CA PHE A 460 -0.70 10.39 -12.32
C PHE A 460 -2.19 10.53 -12.59
N GLU A 461 -2.56 11.12 -13.72
CA GLU A 461 -3.96 11.29 -14.11
C GLU A 461 -4.67 9.96 -14.37
N ARG A 462 -3.97 9.02 -14.98
CA ARG A 462 -4.53 7.72 -15.41
C ARG A 462 -4.23 6.56 -14.47
N GLY A 463 -3.30 6.74 -13.53
CA GLY A 463 -2.69 5.66 -12.76
C GLY A 463 -3.35 5.36 -11.43
N LEU A 464 -3.44 4.06 -11.10
CA LEU A 464 -3.80 3.57 -9.79
C LEU A 464 -2.96 2.36 -9.35
N CYS A 465 -2.85 2.19 -8.03
CA CYS A 465 -2.23 1.07 -7.36
C CYS A 465 -3.31 0.17 -6.75
N MET A 466 -3.26 -1.13 -7.05
CA MET A 466 -4.17 -2.15 -6.54
C MET A 466 -3.60 -2.89 -5.31
N PRO A 467 -4.45 -3.56 -4.50
CA PRO A 467 -3.99 -4.40 -3.40
C PRO A 467 -2.93 -5.41 -3.84
N SER A 468 -1.82 -5.47 -3.11
CA SER A 468 -0.61 -6.21 -3.49
C SER A 468 0.05 -6.91 -2.31
N GLY A 469 -0.69 -7.21 -1.26
CA GLY A 469 -0.17 -7.93 -0.09
C GLY A 469 0.36 -9.32 -0.47
N SER A 470 1.50 -9.72 0.10
CA SER A 470 2.09 -11.05 -0.14
C SER A 470 1.33 -12.19 0.57
N ASN A 471 0.39 -11.85 1.45
CA ASN A 471 -0.52 -12.74 2.17
C ASN A 471 -1.91 -12.83 1.53
N MET A 472 -2.13 -12.20 0.38
CA MET A 472 -3.44 -12.20 -0.27
C MET A 472 -3.83 -13.61 -0.70
N THR A 473 -5.08 -13.97 -0.40
CA THR A 473 -5.67 -15.24 -0.79
C THR A 473 -6.20 -15.20 -2.22
N ARG A 474 -6.34 -16.37 -2.85
CA ARG A 474 -6.95 -16.47 -4.17
C ARG A 474 -8.35 -15.85 -4.23
N ALA A 475 -9.16 -16.05 -3.19
CA ALA A 475 -10.50 -15.48 -3.10
C ALA A 475 -10.52 -13.95 -3.03
N GLU A 476 -9.54 -13.33 -2.37
CA GLU A 476 -9.40 -11.87 -2.36
C GLU A 476 -8.97 -11.34 -3.74
N ILE A 477 -8.02 -12.00 -4.40
CA ILE A 477 -7.57 -11.66 -5.75
C ILE A 477 -8.75 -11.76 -6.75
N ASP A 478 -9.48 -12.88 -6.73
CA ASP A 478 -10.64 -13.09 -7.60
C ASP A 478 -11.72 -12.03 -7.33
N ARG A 479 -11.99 -11.69 -6.06
CA ARG A 479 -12.94 -10.61 -5.70
C ARG A 479 -12.54 -9.26 -6.27
N ILE A 480 -11.25 -8.93 -6.29
CA ILE A 480 -10.76 -7.67 -6.88
C ILE A 480 -10.91 -7.68 -8.40
N ILE A 481 -10.57 -8.80 -9.04
CA ILE A 481 -10.76 -8.99 -10.49
C ILE A 481 -12.24 -8.83 -10.85
N ASP A 482 -13.14 -9.49 -10.12
CA ASP A 482 -14.59 -9.40 -10.33
C ASP A 482 -15.11 -7.97 -10.11
N ALA A 483 -14.64 -7.28 -9.06
CA ALA A 483 -15.00 -5.90 -8.81
C ALA A 483 -14.52 -4.98 -9.94
N MET A 484 -13.26 -5.12 -10.38
CA MET A 484 -12.71 -4.39 -11.52
C MET A 484 -13.50 -4.66 -12.80
N ARG A 485 -13.87 -5.93 -13.07
CA ARG A 485 -14.73 -6.30 -14.19
C ARG A 485 -16.10 -5.65 -14.11
N GLY A 486 -16.76 -5.68 -12.95
CA GLY A 486 -18.05 -5.02 -12.75
C GLY A 486 -17.97 -3.50 -12.93
N ILE A 487 -16.84 -2.90 -12.57
CA ILE A 487 -16.59 -1.48 -12.75
C ILE A 487 -16.41 -1.13 -14.23
N LEU A 488 -15.60 -1.90 -14.95
CA LEU A 488 -15.14 -1.60 -16.31
C LEU A 488 -16.04 -2.18 -17.43
N LYS A 489 -16.86 -3.21 -17.14
CA LYS A 489 -17.84 -3.79 -18.09
C LYS A 489 -19.21 -3.14 -18.03
N ALA A 490 -19.46 -2.22 -17.11
CA ALA A 490 -20.73 -1.50 -17.04
C ALA A 490 -20.92 -0.61 -18.28
N ARG A 491 -21.49 -1.21 -19.34
CA ARG A 491 -22.13 -0.55 -20.48
C ARG A 491 -23.46 -1.23 -20.76
#